data_AF-A0A239CFX9-F1
#
_entry.id   AF-A0A239CFX9-F1
#
_cell.length_a   1.000
_cell.length_b   1.000
_cell.length_c   1.000
_cell.angle_alpha   90.00
_cell.angle_beta   90.00
_cell.angle_gamma   90.00
#
_symmetry.space_group_name_H-M   'P 1'
#
loop_
_entity.id
_entity.type
_entity.pdbx_description
1 polymer ?
#
loop_
_entity_poly.entity_id
_entity_poly.type
_entity_poly.pdbx_seq_one_letter_code
_entity_poly.pdbx_strand_id
1 'polypeptide(L)'
;MESMTAATILAAFTRRQRRYVVLPDLGGVDWERLDYLGWAHASGHMAYVVYNHERPAVGLVLRRTKLTGAQRPKLCSWCLTTHQGCGVNLFTAQIGDNAARVHGDYVCNDLRCSAYVRGLLRTGVGQMRETITVGERVARLRTNVERFIRSVYGEGAQV
;
A
#
# COMPACT_ATOMS: atom_id res chain seq x y z
N MET A 1 -7.61 -8.98 7.75
CA MET A 1 -8.36 -8.75 6.51
C MET A 1 -9.08 -10.04 6.12
N GLU A 2 -10.30 -9.99 5.57
CA GLU A 2 -10.97 -11.21 5.08
C GLU A 2 -10.21 -11.81 3.90
N SER A 3 -10.11 -13.14 3.83
CA SER A 3 -9.47 -13.84 2.71
C SER A 3 -10.21 -13.59 1.41
N MET A 4 -9.48 -13.29 0.34
CA MET A 4 -10.07 -12.97 -0.96
C MET A 4 -9.64 -13.97 -2.02
N THR A 5 -10.57 -14.35 -2.90
CA THR A 5 -10.24 -15.14 -4.09
C THR A 5 -9.55 -14.27 -5.14
N ALA A 6 -8.84 -14.90 -6.08
CA ALA A 6 -8.28 -14.22 -7.25
C ALA A 6 -9.33 -13.38 -8.01
N ALA A 7 -10.54 -13.92 -8.17
CA ALA A 7 -11.65 -13.21 -8.83
C ALA A 7 -12.06 -11.95 -8.06
N THR A 8 -12.18 -12.04 -6.72
CA THR A 8 -12.53 -10.90 -5.86
C THR A 8 -11.43 -9.82 -5.89
N ILE A 9 -10.15 -10.22 -5.89
CA ILE A 9 -9.02 -9.29 -5.99
C ILE A 9 -9.07 -8.55 -7.33
N LEU A 10 -9.25 -9.26 -8.45
CA LEU A 10 -9.36 -8.62 -9.76
C LEU A 10 -10.58 -7.70 -9.86
N ALA A 11 -11.69 -8.07 -9.23
CA ALA A 11 -12.91 -7.27 -9.20
C ALA A 11 -12.70 -5.90 -8.54
N ALA A 12 -11.80 -5.80 -7.55
CA ALA A 12 -11.46 -4.57 -6.84
C ALA A 12 -10.83 -3.49 -7.73
N PHE A 13 -10.24 -3.88 -8.87
CA PHE A 13 -9.66 -2.94 -9.83
C PHE A 13 -10.69 -2.51 -10.87
N THR A 14 -10.60 -1.26 -11.32
CA THR A 14 -11.39 -0.78 -12.47
C THR A 14 -11.10 -1.62 -13.71
N ARG A 15 -12.07 -1.71 -14.64
CA ARG A 15 -11.92 -2.46 -15.90
C ARG A 15 -10.64 -2.10 -16.66
N ARG A 16 -10.26 -0.81 -16.66
CA ARG A 16 -9.05 -0.31 -17.31
C ARG A 16 -7.77 -0.72 -16.58
N GLN A 17 -7.79 -0.81 -15.25
CA GLN A 17 -6.65 -1.24 -14.45
C GLN A 17 -6.38 -2.74 -14.57
N ARG A 18 -7.43 -3.57 -14.63
CA ARG A 18 -7.32 -5.05 -14.66
C ARG A 18 -6.33 -5.59 -15.71
N ARG A 19 -6.24 -4.93 -16.87
CA ARG A 19 -5.30 -5.32 -17.95
C ARG A 19 -3.82 -5.23 -17.58
N TYR A 20 -3.50 -4.52 -16.50
CA TYR A 20 -2.14 -4.34 -16.00
C TYR A 20 -1.85 -5.16 -14.74
N VAL A 21 -2.87 -5.81 -14.15
CA VAL A 21 -2.72 -6.50 -12.87
C VAL A 21 -2.26 -7.93 -13.11
N VAL A 22 -1.09 -8.26 -12.59
CA VAL A 22 -0.60 -9.64 -12.51
C VAL A 22 -0.76 -10.08 -11.06
N LEU A 23 -1.58 -11.10 -10.80
CA LEU A 23 -1.85 -11.57 -9.45
C LEU A 23 -0.61 -12.24 -8.83
N PRO A 24 -0.39 -12.07 -7.51
CA PRO A 24 0.61 -12.84 -6.80
C PRO A 24 0.07 -14.26 -6.53
N ASP A 25 0.96 -15.17 -6.11
CA ASP A 25 0.49 -16.41 -5.49
C ASP A 25 -0.22 -16.08 -4.16
N LEU A 26 -1.43 -16.61 -4.00
CA LEU A 26 -2.29 -16.38 -2.84
C LEU A 26 -2.19 -17.50 -1.80
N GLY A 27 -1.58 -18.65 -2.14
CA GLY A 27 -1.54 -19.84 -1.28
C GLY A 27 -0.80 -19.65 0.04
N GLY A 28 0.14 -18.70 0.10
CA GLY A 28 0.92 -18.38 1.31
C GLY A 28 0.51 -17.08 2.03
N VAL A 29 -0.61 -16.47 1.66
CA VAL A 29 -1.01 -15.17 2.22
C VAL A 29 -1.68 -15.36 3.58
N ASP A 30 -1.08 -14.79 4.63
CA ASP A 30 -1.67 -14.71 5.97
C ASP A 30 -2.64 -13.51 6.05
N TRP A 31 -3.88 -13.73 5.62
CA TRP A 31 -4.92 -12.70 5.52
C TRP A 31 -5.28 -12.05 6.87
N GLU A 32 -5.19 -12.80 7.97
CA GLU A 32 -5.53 -12.29 9.30
C GLU A 32 -4.58 -11.19 9.74
N ARG A 33 -3.32 -11.24 9.29
CA ARG A 33 -2.28 -10.25 9.62
C ARG A 33 -2.20 -9.07 8.65
N LEU A 34 -3.06 -9.02 7.64
CA LEU A 34 -3.11 -7.94 6.66
C LEU A 34 -4.20 -6.90 7.00
N ASP A 35 -3.85 -5.63 6.79
CA ASP A 35 -4.81 -4.52 6.70
C ASP A 35 -5.07 -4.13 5.25
N TYR A 36 -4.13 -4.44 4.35
CA TYR A 36 -4.27 -4.43 2.90
C TYR A 36 -3.34 -5.51 2.32
N LEU A 37 -3.63 -5.98 1.11
CA LEU A 37 -2.73 -6.85 0.33
C LEU A 37 -1.93 -5.98 -0.64
N GLY A 38 -0.60 -5.98 -0.53
CA GLY A 38 0.29 -5.25 -1.43
C GLY A 38 1.34 -6.15 -2.07
N TRP A 39 1.59 -5.98 -3.37
CA TRP A 39 2.63 -6.73 -4.08
C TRP A 39 3.24 -5.93 -5.23
N ALA A 40 4.50 -6.23 -5.56
CA ALA A 40 5.21 -5.58 -6.66
C ALA A 40 5.06 -6.39 -7.96
N HIS A 41 5.00 -5.70 -9.09
CA HIS A 41 5.14 -6.33 -10.40
C HIS A 41 6.59 -6.75 -10.64
N ALA A 42 6.80 -7.84 -11.40
CA ALA A 42 8.14 -8.35 -11.73
C ALA A 42 9.04 -7.32 -12.44
N SER A 43 8.44 -6.36 -13.14
CA SER A 43 9.14 -5.27 -13.80
C SER A 43 9.78 -4.24 -12.86
N GLY A 44 9.46 -4.29 -11.56
CA GLY A 44 10.03 -3.43 -10.52
C GLY A 44 9.51 -1.98 -10.49
N HIS A 45 8.77 -1.53 -11.51
CA HIS A 45 8.26 -0.16 -11.63
C HIS A 45 6.76 -0.03 -11.35
N MET A 46 6.04 -1.14 -11.20
CA MET A 46 4.64 -1.16 -10.78
C MET A 46 4.49 -1.94 -9.48
N ALA A 47 3.47 -1.58 -8.72
CA ALA A 47 2.98 -2.35 -7.60
C ALA A 47 1.47 -2.21 -7.51
N TYR A 48 0.84 -3.08 -6.74
CA TYR A 48 -0.61 -3.13 -6.61
C TYR A 48 -0.96 -3.24 -5.15
N VAL A 49 -2.08 -2.63 -4.77
CA VAL A 49 -2.64 -2.71 -3.42
C VAL A 49 -4.12 -3.04 -3.54
N VAL A 50 -4.61 -3.97 -2.73
CA VAL A 50 -6.04 -4.20 -2.52
C VAL A 50 -6.37 -3.96 -1.06
N TYR A 51 -7.36 -3.10 -0.84
CA TYR A 51 -7.91 -2.74 0.45
C TYR A 51 -9.37 -3.19 0.52
N ASN A 52 -9.77 -3.92 1.56
CA ASN A 52 -11.12 -4.51 1.65
C ASN A 52 -11.86 -4.22 2.96
N HIS A 53 -11.38 -3.27 3.76
CA HIS A 53 -12.09 -2.89 4.99
C HIS A 53 -13.29 -1.98 4.68
N GLU A 54 -13.23 -1.23 3.58
CA GLU A 54 -14.41 -0.66 2.96
C GLU A 54 -14.97 -1.68 1.96
N ARG A 55 -16.30 -1.91 2.01
CA ARG A 55 -16.99 -2.75 1.04
C ARG A 55 -17.67 -1.86 0.00
N PRO A 56 -17.50 -2.16 -1.29
CA PRO A 56 -16.68 -3.23 -1.86
C PRO A 56 -15.17 -2.90 -1.87
N ALA A 57 -14.36 -3.94 -2.08
CA ALA A 57 -12.90 -3.82 -2.02
C ALA A 57 -12.33 -2.93 -3.13
N VAL A 58 -11.27 -2.18 -2.81
CA VAL A 58 -10.62 -1.21 -3.69
C VAL A 58 -9.25 -1.67 -4.12
N GLY A 59 -8.98 -1.64 -5.43
CA GLY A 59 -7.70 -1.99 -6.02
C GLY A 59 -6.95 -0.79 -6.60
N LEU A 60 -5.76 -0.50 -6.09
CA LEU A 60 -4.86 0.56 -6.56
C LEU A 60 -3.76 0.00 -7.45
N VAL A 61 -3.56 0.60 -8.63
CA VAL A 61 -2.35 0.42 -9.44
C VAL A 61 -1.38 1.55 -9.14
N LEU A 62 -0.22 1.20 -8.59
CA LEU A 62 0.81 2.13 -8.17
C LEU A 62 2.00 2.08 -9.14
N ARG A 63 2.56 3.25 -9.45
CA ARG A 63 3.85 3.39 -10.14
C ARG A 63 4.92 3.76 -9.15
N ARG A 64 6.02 3.02 -9.17
CA ARG A 64 7.19 3.25 -8.33
C ARG A 64 8.13 4.22 -9.02
N THR A 65 8.54 5.26 -8.30
CA THR A 65 9.58 6.18 -8.79
C THR A 65 10.96 5.53 -8.69
N LYS A 66 11.79 5.70 -9.72
CA LYS A 66 13.18 5.26 -9.67
C LYS A 66 13.94 6.12 -8.64
N LEU A 67 14.51 5.48 -7.63
CA LEU A 67 15.36 6.17 -6.67
C LEU A 67 16.68 6.58 -7.34
N THR A 68 17.09 7.83 -7.15
CA THR A 68 18.35 8.38 -7.66
C THR A 68 19.16 8.99 -6.52
N GLY A 69 20.48 8.87 -6.59
CA GLY A 69 21.41 9.45 -5.62
C GLY A 69 21.46 8.74 -4.25
N ALA A 70 22.14 9.39 -3.30
CA ALA A 70 22.25 8.90 -1.92
C ALA A 70 20.89 8.93 -1.20
N GLN A 71 20.49 7.79 -0.64
CA GLN A 71 19.19 7.66 0.00
C GLN A 71 19.30 7.99 1.50
N ARG A 72 18.70 9.12 1.88
CA ARG A 72 18.52 9.48 3.29
C ARG A 72 17.44 8.60 3.92
N PRO A 73 17.45 8.40 5.25
CA PRO A 73 16.35 7.77 5.93
C PRO A 73 15.03 8.48 5.63
N LYS A 74 13.98 7.70 5.37
CA LYS A 74 12.64 8.18 5.03
C LYS A 74 11.59 7.49 5.89
N LEU A 75 10.57 8.26 6.23
CA LEU A 75 9.38 7.79 6.93
C LEU A 75 8.34 7.33 5.91
N CYS A 76 7.71 6.19 6.15
CA CYS A 76 6.54 5.78 5.37
C CYS A 76 5.30 6.59 5.79
N SER A 77 4.62 7.23 4.84
CA SER A 77 3.34 7.96 5.04
C SER A 77 2.23 7.08 5.65
N TRP A 78 2.26 5.76 5.41
CA TRP A 78 1.18 4.86 5.82
C TRP A 78 1.37 4.31 7.24
N CYS A 79 2.45 3.57 7.49
CA CYS A 79 2.70 2.97 8.80
C CYS A 79 3.50 3.85 9.78
N LEU A 80 4.09 4.95 9.29
CA LEU A 80 5.05 5.78 10.02
C LEU A 80 6.30 5.03 10.48
N THR A 81 6.69 3.97 9.76
CA THR A 81 7.96 3.27 9.97
C THR A 81 9.07 3.99 9.20
N THR A 82 10.18 4.28 9.88
CA THR A 82 11.39 4.86 9.27
C THR A 82 12.28 3.75 8.72
N HIS A 83 12.73 3.91 7.47
CA HIS A 83 13.70 3.02 6.82
C HIS A 83 14.96 3.79 6.43
N GLN A 84 16.13 3.15 6.46
CA GLN A 84 17.30 3.64 5.72
C GLN A 84 17.20 3.26 4.25
N GLY A 85 18.04 3.89 3.42
CA GLY A 85 18.29 3.42 2.07
C GLY A 85 17.02 3.43 1.21
N CYS A 86 16.81 2.35 0.47
CA CYS A 86 15.66 2.17 -0.44
C CYS A 86 14.41 1.57 0.23
N GLY A 87 14.32 1.53 1.56
CA GLY A 87 13.20 0.89 2.26
C GLY A 87 11.86 1.63 2.13
N VAL A 88 11.86 2.89 1.69
CA VAL A 88 10.66 3.67 1.34
C VAL A 88 10.82 4.22 -0.06
N ASN A 89 9.78 4.11 -0.87
CA ASN A 89 9.73 4.64 -2.24
C ASN A 89 8.52 5.55 -2.43
N LEU A 90 8.64 6.54 -3.33
CA LEU A 90 7.50 7.32 -3.80
C LEU A 90 6.68 6.46 -4.77
N PHE A 91 5.47 6.12 -4.35
CA PHE A 91 4.47 5.49 -5.19
C PHE A 91 3.43 6.50 -5.63
N THR A 92 3.04 6.47 -6.90
CA THR A 92 2.01 7.34 -7.47
C THR A 92 0.85 6.53 -8.04
N ALA A 93 -0.36 7.04 -7.89
CA ALA A 93 -1.58 6.52 -8.48
C ALA A 93 -2.26 7.61 -9.31
N GLN A 94 -2.85 7.22 -10.44
CA GLN A 94 -3.58 8.14 -11.31
C GLN A 94 -4.91 8.55 -10.67
N ILE A 95 -5.22 9.85 -10.67
CA ILE A 95 -6.48 10.40 -10.18
C ILE A 95 -7.50 10.42 -11.33
N GLY A 96 -8.59 9.68 -11.17
CA GLY A 96 -9.63 9.55 -12.21
C GLY A 96 -9.04 9.14 -13.57
N ASP A 97 -9.58 9.69 -14.66
CA ASP A 97 -9.16 9.35 -16.03
C ASP A 97 -8.05 10.25 -16.60
N ASN A 98 -7.64 11.29 -15.87
CA ASN A 98 -6.62 12.21 -16.33
C ASN A 98 -5.22 11.66 -16.00
N ALA A 99 -4.53 11.14 -17.01
CA ALA A 99 -3.20 10.55 -16.88
C ALA A 99 -2.12 11.54 -16.35
N ALA A 100 -2.34 12.85 -16.46
CA ALA A 100 -1.42 13.87 -15.94
C ALA A 100 -1.64 14.17 -14.45
N ARG A 101 -2.80 13.82 -13.88
CA ARG A 101 -3.10 14.02 -12.46
C ARG A 101 -2.78 12.76 -11.69
N VAL A 102 -1.80 12.85 -10.80
CA VAL A 102 -1.40 11.74 -9.92
C VAL A 102 -1.39 12.20 -8.47
N HIS A 103 -1.74 11.29 -7.57
CA HIS A 103 -1.49 11.44 -6.14
C HIS A 103 -0.34 10.50 -5.75
N GLY A 104 0.54 10.93 -4.85
CA GLY A 104 1.72 10.16 -4.49
C GLY A 104 2.04 10.21 -3.01
N ASP A 105 2.50 9.07 -2.49
CA ASP A 105 2.92 8.89 -1.10
C ASP A 105 4.25 8.17 -1.01
N TYR A 106 5.00 8.47 0.04
CA TYR A 106 6.20 7.71 0.39
C TYR A 106 5.77 6.44 1.15
N VAL A 107 5.80 5.28 0.52
CA VAL A 107 5.34 4.00 1.11
C VAL A 107 6.49 3.02 1.24
N CYS A 108 6.42 2.12 2.22
CA CYS A 108 7.36 0.99 2.35
C CYS A 108 7.53 0.30 0.99
N ASN A 109 8.78 0.13 0.56
CA ASN A 109 9.10 -0.39 -0.77
C ASN A 109 8.58 -1.83 -0.97
N ASP A 110 8.52 -2.61 0.09
CA ASP A 110 7.99 -3.98 0.12
C ASP A 110 6.47 -4.06 0.30
N LEU A 111 5.78 -2.92 0.52
CA LEU A 111 4.36 -2.83 0.84
C LEU A 111 3.92 -3.69 2.05
N ARG A 112 4.82 -3.98 3.00
CA ARG A 112 4.51 -4.82 4.18
C ARG A 112 4.14 -4.00 5.42
N CYS A 113 3.52 -2.83 5.26
CA CYS A 113 3.16 -1.92 6.37
C CYS A 113 2.40 -2.64 7.51
N SER A 114 1.49 -3.57 7.18
CA SER A 114 0.76 -4.38 8.15
C SER A 114 1.68 -5.15 9.11
N ALA A 115 2.83 -5.65 8.62
CA ALA A 115 3.80 -6.37 9.44
C ALA A 115 4.63 -5.41 10.32
N TYR A 116 4.98 -4.23 9.80
CA TYR A 116 5.74 -3.23 10.56
C TYR A 116 4.93 -2.63 11.72
N VAL A 117 3.65 -2.27 11.52
CA VAL A 117 2.81 -1.73 12.61
C VAL A 117 2.56 -2.75 13.73
N ARG A 118 2.61 -4.04 13.42
CA ARG A 118 2.52 -5.15 14.38
C ARG A 118 3.87 -5.54 14.99
N GLY A 119 4.98 -4.94 14.55
CA GLY A 119 6.34 -5.28 15.01
C GLY A 119 6.85 -6.65 14.56
N LEU A 120 6.20 -7.28 13.59
CA LEU A 120 6.62 -8.57 13.00
C LEU A 120 7.84 -8.41 12.09
N LEU A 121 8.01 -7.21 11.54
CA LEU A 121 9.23 -6.77 10.87
C LEU A 121 9.78 -5.55 11.59
N ARG A 122 11.11 -5.43 11.59
CA ARG A 122 11.81 -4.29 12.17
C ARG A 122 12.77 -3.75 11.12
N THR A 123 12.90 -2.43 11.07
CA THR A 123 13.96 -1.81 10.29
C THR A 123 15.20 -1.74 11.17
N GLY A 124 16.39 -1.84 10.60
CA GLY A 124 17.66 -1.67 11.34
C GLY A 124 17.89 -0.24 11.84
N VAL A 125 16.83 0.58 11.94
CA VAL A 125 16.85 1.98 12.35
C VAL A 125 16.30 2.07 13.76
N GLY A 126 17.02 2.78 14.62
CA GLY A 126 16.46 3.20 15.92
C GLY A 126 15.24 4.07 15.67
N GLN A 127 14.05 3.56 15.96
CA GLN A 127 12.81 4.31 15.93
C GLN A 127 12.48 4.76 17.35
N MET A 128 11.95 5.99 17.47
CA MET A 128 11.37 6.40 18.74
C MET A 128 10.22 5.44 19.06
N ARG A 129 10.22 4.91 20.28
CA ARG A 129 9.16 4.01 20.70
C ARG A 129 7.85 4.79 20.75
N GLU A 130 6.89 4.35 19.95
CA GLU A 130 5.54 4.89 20.01
C GLU A 130 4.90 4.52 21.35
N THR A 131 4.18 5.47 21.95
CA THR A 131 3.45 5.29 23.21
C THR A 131 2.08 4.65 23.02
N ILE A 132 1.63 4.54 21.77
CA ILE A 132 0.34 3.93 21.40
C ILE A 132 0.44 2.41 21.21
N THR A 133 -0.69 1.75 21.37
CA THR A 133 -0.85 0.29 21.23
C THR A 133 -0.65 -0.17 19.78
N VAL A 134 -0.52 -1.49 19.58
CA VAL A 134 -0.54 -2.08 18.22
C VAL A 134 -1.87 -1.78 17.51
N GLY A 135 -2.99 -1.87 18.23
CA GLY A 135 -4.32 -1.61 17.67
C GLY A 135 -4.45 -0.19 17.13
N GLU A 136 -3.97 0.81 17.87
CA GLU A 136 -3.97 2.22 17.43
C GLU A 136 -3.05 2.46 16.23
N ARG A 137 -1.89 1.78 16.16
CA ARG A 137 -1.01 1.83 14.98
C ARG A 137 -1.66 1.22 13.74
N VAL A 138 -2.39 0.11 13.92
CA VAL A 138 -3.18 -0.52 12.86
C VAL A 138 -4.32 0.39 12.41
N ALA A 139 -5.05 1.02 13.34
CA ALA A 139 -6.09 1.98 13.01
C ALA A 139 -5.53 3.16 12.21
N ARG A 140 -4.40 3.73 12.64
CA ARG A 140 -3.69 4.79 11.91
C ARG A 140 -3.29 4.36 10.49
N LEU A 141 -2.76 3.14 10.33
CA LEU A 141 -2.41 2.59 9.02
C LEU A 141 -3.62 2.59 8.10
N ARG A 142 -4.76 2.07 8.58
CA ARG A 142 -6.02 2.02 7.82
C ARG A 142 -6.48 3.42 7.41
N THR A 143 -6.52 4.37 8.36
CA THR A 143 -6.88 5.76 8.08
C THR A 143 -5.99 6.41 7.02
N ASN A 144 -4.68 6.14 7.04
CA ASN A 144 -3.74 6.69 6.06
C ASN A 144 -3.94 6.06 4.67
N VAL A 145 -4.18 4.74 4.60
CA VAL A 145 -4.48 4.04 3.35
C VAL A 145 -5.81 4.55 2.76
N GLU A 146 -6.85 4.68 3.58
CA GLU A 146 -8.15 5.25 3.17
C GLU A 146 -8.01 6.69 2.67
N ARG A 147 -7.19 7.52 3.33
CA ARG A 147 -6.91 8.88 2.86
C ARG A 147 -6.25 8.87 1.48
N PHE A 148 -5.28 7.98 1.24
CA PHE A 148 -4.67 7.81 -0.07
C PHE A 148 -5.71 7.39 -1.12
N ILE A 149 -6.56 6.40 -0.80
CA ILE A 149 -7.66 5.93 -1.67
C ILE A 149 -8.61 7.08 -2.03
N ARG A 150 -9.09 7.84 -1.04
CA ARG A 150 -9.96 9.01 -1.28
C ARG A 150 -9.28 10.08 -2.13
N SER A 151 -7.97 10.27 -2.00
CA SER A 151 -7.22 11.22 -2.83
C SER A 151 -7.11 10.77 -4.30
N VAL A 152 -7.20 9.46 -4.55
CA VAL A 152 -7.11 8.85 -5.88
C VAL A 152 -8.47 8.79 -6.58
N TYR A 153 -9.53 8.43 -5.86
CA TYR A 153 -10.87 8.23 -6.44
C TYR A 153 -11.88 9.36 -6.13
N GLY A 154 -11.57 10.27 -5.21
CA GLY A 154 -12.46 11.36 -4.77
C GLY A 154 -13.37 10.99 -3.59
N GLU A 155 -14.04 11.98 -3.00
CA GLU A 155 -14.98 11.80 -1.86
C GLU A 155 -16.28 11.05 -2.24
N GLY A 156 -16.52 10.81 -3.52
CA GLY A 156 -17.66 10.06 -4.04
C GLY A 156 -17.37 8.61 -4.40
N ALA A 157 -16.20 8.08 -4.04
CA ALA A 157 -15.84 6.69 -4.29
C ALA A 157 -16.55 5.78 -3.28
N GLN A 158 -17.87 5.61 -3.44
CA GLN A 158 -18.43 4.29 -3.20
C GLN A 158 -17.81 3.40 -4.27
N VAL A 159 -16.89 2.56 -3.83
CA VAL A 159 -16.32 1.50 -4.66
C VAL A 159 -17.44 0.56 -5.09
#